data_AF-A0A9W6GY83-F1
#
_entry.id   AF-A0A9W6GY83-F1
#
_cell.length_a   1.000
_cell.length_b   1.000
_cell.length_c   1.000
_cell.angle_alpha   90.00
_cell.angle_beta   90.00
_cell.angle_gamma   90.00
#
_symmetry.space_group_name_H-M   'P 1'
#
loop_
_entity.id
_entity.type
_entity.pdbx_description
1 polymer ?
#
loop_
_entity_poly.entity_id
_entity_poly.type
_entity_poly.pdbx_seq_one_letter_code
_entity_poly.pdbx_strand_id
1 'polypeptide(L)'
;MQERERVVISGLIVLMLILALGFFVHRSTRFAGSLAGGALGVSGALLMLSGSAYALVKRVGPLQKALTGKVSLRTMLAWHVYTGIVGAILALLHTGHKFQSPLGMLLTAAMMLVVFTGYVGRYLFNAVAQELREKREALSKLQAQYDAVSIDLGRRAAPGVATAGLTSRLVAGFFLPSAALEGIGDATAARALRLAEAMADLEYSIKMHDVFKTASSRWLKWHIAVSIVFFVLLGIHVWAGLFYGLRWFHP
;
A
#
# COMPACT_ATOMS: atom_id res chain seq x y z
N MET A 1 9.76 -1.77 -13.47
CA MET A 1 9.22 -0.38 -13.43
C MET A 1 8.84 0.08 -12.01
N GLN A 2 8.20 -0.75 -11.17
CA GLN A 2 7.74 -0.35 -9.83
C GLN A 2 8.89 0.03 -8.86
N GLU A 3 10.05 -0.61 -8.97
CA GLU A 3 11.22 -0.27 -8.14
C GLU A 3 11.74 1.14 -8.42
N ARG A 4 11.90 1.52 -9.70
CA ARG A 4 12.31 2.87 -10.10
C ARG A 4 11.31 3.92 -9.61
N GLU A 5 10.00 3.64 -9.69
CA GLU A 5 8.96 4.52 -9.16
C GLU A 5 9.07 4.71 -7.64
N ARG A 6 9.34 3.65 -6.87
CA ARG A 6 9.56 3.74 -5.42
C ARG A 6 10.78 4.59 -5.08
N VAL A 7 11.89 4.41 -5.78
CA VAL A 7 13.13 5.19 -5.56
C VAL A 7 12.88 6.67 -5.84
N VAL A 8 12.25 7.00 -6.97
CA VAL A 8 11.95 8.40 -7.34
C VAL A 8 11.04 9.06 -6.30
N ILE A 9 9.94 8.40 -5.92
CA ILE A 9 9.00 8.95 -4.93
C ILE A 9 9.67 9.11 -3.56
N SER A 10 10.46 8.13 -3.12
CA SER A 10 11.20 8.23 -1.86
C SER A 10 12.21 9.38 -1.89
N GLY A 11 12.93 9.54 -3.01
CA GLY A 11 13.84 10.67 -3.22
C GLY A 11 13.13 12.02 -3.18
N LEU A 12 11.96 12.15 -3.79
CA LEU A 12 11.14 13.37 -3.73
C LEU A 12 10.64 13.67 -2.31
N ILE A 13 10.25 12.65 -1.54
CA ILE A 13 9.87 12.82 -0.13
C ILE A 13 11.06 13.28 0.71
N VAL A 14 12.23 12.66 0.53
CA VAL A 14 13.46 13.08 1.21
C VAL A 14 13.82 14.51 0.84
N LEU A 15 13.76 14.87 -0.44
CA LEU A 15 13.97 16.24 -0.90
C LEU A 15 12.97 17.21 -0.22
N MET A 16 11.69 16.87 -0.19
CA MET A 16 10.65 17.67 0.48
C MET A 16 10.96 17.86 1.97
N LEU A 17 11.38 16.81 2.68
CA LEU A 17 11.75 16.88 4.09
C LEU A 17 12.99 17.77 4.31
N ILE A 18 14.01 17.63 3.47
CA ILE A 18 15.20 18.50 3.49
C ILE A 18 14.81 19.96 3.26
N LEU A 19 13.97 20.23 2.26
CA LEU A 19 13.47 21.58 1.99
C LEU A 19 12.65 22.14 3.15
N ALA A 20 11.84 21.32 3.82
CA ALA A 20 11.12 21.72 5.02
C ALA A 20 12.08 22.09 6.18
N LEU A 21 13.14 21.31 6.38
CA LEU A 21 14.20 21.60 7.36
C LEU A 21 15.03 22.84 7.00
N GLY A 22 15.07 23.23 5.73
CA GLY A 22 15.70 24.48 5.26
C GLY A 22 15.22 25.73 6.01
N PHE A 23 14.03 25.69 6.62
CA PHE A 23 13.51 26.74 7.50
C PHE A 23 14.44 27.12 8.67
N PHE A 24 15.21 26.16 9.19
CA PHE A 24 16.15 26.41 10.28
C PHE A 24 17.40 27.17 9.82
N VAL A 25 17.70 27.18 8.52
CA VAL A 25 18.94 27.71 7.96
C VAL A 25 18.72 28.97 7.14
N HIS A 26 17.58 29.08 6.44
CA HIS A 26 17.28 30.18 5.52
C HIS A 26 15.89 30.74 5.78
N ARG A 27 15.75 32.06 5.67
CA ARG A 27 14.45 32.76 5.65
C ARG A 27 14.51 33.93 4.69
N SER A 28 13.58 33.97 3.74
CA SER A 28 13.42 35.09 2.82
C SER A 28 12.12 35.84 3.10
N THR A 29 12.24 37.06 3.64
CA THR A 29 11.08 37.83 4.10
C THR A 29 10.23 38.42 2.96
N ARG A 30 10.85 38.63 1.78
CA ARG A 30 10.23 39.27 0.60
C ARG A 30 9.76 38.26 -0.46
N PHE A 31 10.34 37.06 -0.53
CA PHE A 31 10.08 36.12 -1.62
C PHE A 31 8.63 35.65 -1.68
N ALA A 32 8.03 35.28 -0.56
CA ALA A 32 6.64 34.78 -0.52
C ALA A 32 5.60 35.79 -1.03
N GLY A 33 5.90 37.09 -0.94
CA GLY A 33 5.04 38.16 -1.46
C GLY A 33 5.35 38.60 -2.89
N SER A 34 6.40 38.05 -3.51
CA SER A 34 6.82 38.38 -4.88
C SER A 34 6.00 37.63 -5.93
N LEU A 35 6.04 38.11 -7.18
CA LEU A 35 5.44 37.42 -8.33
C LEU A 35 5.93 35.97 -8.45
N ALA A 36 7.24 35.75 -8.27
CA ALA A 36 7.85 34.42 -8.37
C ALA A 36 7.37 33.48 -7.26
N GLY A 37 7.40 33.94 -6.00
CA GLY A 37 6.88 33.17 -4.87
C GLY A 37 5.41 32.84 -5.08
N GLY A 38 4.62 33.82 -5.46
CA GLY A 38 3.21 33.64 -5.73
C GLY A 38 2.90 32.66 -6.89
N ALA A 39 3.65 32.71 -7.99
CA ALA A 39 3.53 31.75 -9.09
C ALA A 39 3.76 30.31 -8.60
N LEU A 40 4.77 30.08 -7.76
CA LEU A 40 5.00 28.77 -7.13
C LEU A 40 3.82 28.33 -6.27
N GLY A 41 3.20 29.26 -5.52
CA GLY A 41 2.03 28.99 -4.69
C GLY A 41 0.82 28.56 -5.52
N VAL A 42 0.53 29.30 -6.59
CA VAL A 42 -0.57 28.97 -7.52
C VAL A 42 -0.32 27.64 -8.23
N SER A 43 0.88 27.43 -8.78
CA SER A 43 1.22 26.16 -9.42
C SER A 43 1.14 24.99 -8.44
N GLY A 44 1.64 25.15 -7.21
CA GLY A 44 1.54 24.14 -6.14
C GLY A 44 0.09 23.81 -5.81
N ALA A 45 -0.75 24.82 -5.59
CA ALA A 45 -2.17 24.63 -5.29
C ALA A 45 -2.91 23.92 -6.44
N LEU A 46 -2.68 24.32 -7.69
CA LEU A 46 -3.28 23.70 -8.87
C LEU A 46 -2.86 22.22 -9.02
N LEU A 47 -1.58 21.90 -8.80
CA LEU A 47 -1.12 20.52 -8.82
C LEU A 47 -1.81 19.68 -7.74
N MET A 48 -1.89 20.17 -6.50
CA MET A 48 -2.53 19.44 -5.40
C MET A 48 -4.04 19.27 -5.60
N LEU A 49 -4.72 20.28 -6.16
CA LEU A 49 -6.13 20.18 -6.56
C LEU A 49 -6.31 19.14 -7.67
N SER A 50 -5.44 19.13 -8.68
CA SER A 50 -5.50 18.15 -9.77
C SER A 50 -5.32 16.71 -9.25
N GLY A 51 -4.44 16.50 -8.27
CA GLY A 51 -4.25 15.19 -7.64
C GLY A 51 -5.49 14.73 -6.87
N SER A 52 -6.28 15.66 -6.33
CA SER A 52 -7.50 15.36 -5.59
C SER A 52 -8.66 14.92 -6.46
N ALA A 53 -8.60 15.21 -7.76
CA ALA A 53 -9.54 14.67 -8.74
C ALA A 53 -9.63 13.14 -8.66
N TYR A 54 -8.52 12.43 -8.38
CA TYR A 54 -8.53 10.99 -8.15
C TYR A 54 -9.54 10.56 -7.06
N ALA A 55 -9.53 11.25 -5.91
CA ALA A 55 -10.39 10.92 -4.79
C ALA A 55 -11.87 11.15 -5.13
N LEU A 56 -12.16 12.16 -5.96
CA LEU A 56 -13.51 12.48 -6.44
C LEU A 56 -13.98 11.43 -7.46
N VAL A 57 -13.15 11.11 -8.46
CA VAL A 57 -13.43 10.10 -9.50
C VAL A 57 -13.69 8.73 -8.89
N LYS A 58 -12.89 8.33 -7.90
CA LYS A 58 -13.05 7.03 -7.22
C LYS A 58 -14.35 6.92 -6.41
N ARG A 59 -14.94 8.03 -5.96
CA ARG A 59 -16.13 8.03 -5.11
C ARG A 59 -17.43 8.25 -5.88
N VAL A 60 -17.36 8.91 -7.03
CA VAL A 60 -18.52 9.25 -7.85
C VAL A 60 -18.64 8.25 -9.00
N GLY A 61 -19.55 7.27 -8.88
CA GLY A 61 -19.73 6.17 -9.84
C GLY A 61 -19.89 6.59 -11.32
N PRO A 62 -20.67 7.64 -11.66
CA PRO A 62 -20.75 8.15 -13.03
C PRO A 62 -19.42 8.67 -13.57
N LEU A 63 -18.67 9.38 -12.73
CA LEU A 63 -17.39 9.97 -13.08
C LEU A 63 -16.31 8.89 -13.26
N GLN A 64 -16.33 7.87 -12.40
CA GLN A 64 -15.50 6.68 -12.57
C GLN A 64 -15.76 6.03 -13.93
N LYS A 65 -17.01 5.70 -14.28
CA LYS A 65 -17.34 5.06 -15.56
C LYS A 65 -16.87 5.87 -16.77
N ALA A 66 -17.05 7.19 -16.75
CA ALA A 66 -16.64 8.08 -17.83
C ALA A 66 -15.12 8.16 -18.02
N LEU A 67 -14.36 8.23 -16.91
CA LEU A 67 -12.90 8.43 -16.97
C LEU A 67 -12.10 7.13 -17.07
N THR A 68 -12.62 6.01 -16.55
CA THR A 68 -11.90 4.72 -16.64
C THR A 68 -11.84 4.21 -18.09
N GLY A 69 -12.70 4.71 -18.99
CA GLY A 69 -12.61 4.46 -20.43
C GLY A 69 -11.47 5.21 -21.14
N LYS A 70 -10.88 6.25 -20.52
CA LYS A 70 -9.80 7.07 -21.10
C LYS A 70 -8.47 6.95 -20.35
N VAL A 71 -8.53 6.78 -19.02
CA VAL A 71 -7.35 6.74 -18.15
C VAL A 71 -7.52 5.64 -17.11
N SER A 72 -6.51 4.80 -16.93
CA SER A 72 -6.55 3.74 -15.92
C SER A 72 -6.54 4.30 -14.49
N LEU A 73 -7.20 3.62 -13.54
CA LEU A 73 -7.15 3.98 -12.12
C LEU A 73 -5.73 3.99 -11.55
N ARG A 74 -4.84 3.14 -12.08
CA ARG A 74 -3.42 3.10 -11.70
C ARG A 74 -2.71 4.40 -12.09
N THR A 75 -2.98 4.91 -13.30
CA THR A 75 -2.43 6.18 -13.78
C THR A 75 -2.94 7.36 -12.95
N MET A 76 -4.23 7.38 -12.60
CA MET A 76 -4.77 8.44 -11.74
C MET A 76 -4.19 8.42 -10.32
N LEU A 77 -3.94 7.22 -9.76
CA LEU A 77 -3.27 7.10 -8.47
C LEU A 77 -1.81 7.56 -8.54
N ALA A 78 -1.11 7.25 -9.64
CA ALA A 78 0.23 7.79 -9.87
C ALA A 78 0.20 9.32 -9.97
N TRP A 79 -0.73 9.88 -10.75
CA TRP A 79 -0.94 11.31 -10.87
C TRP A 79 -1.17 11.97 -9.50
N HIS A 80 -2.09 11.45 -8.69
CA HIS A 80 -2.35 11.92 -7.33
C HIS A 80 -1.09 12.00 -6.46
N VAL A 81 -0.25 10.96 -6.51
CA VAL A 81 0.98 10.92 -5.70
C VAL A 81 2.03 11.90 -6.22
N TYR A 82 2.27 11.93 -7.54
CA TYR A 82 3.27 12.83 -8.11
C TYR A 82 2.87 14.29 -7.96
N THR A 83 1.63 14.66 -8.29
CA THR A 83 1.18 16.05 -8.16
C THR A 83 1.02 16.48 -6.72
N GLY A 84 0.70 15.55 -5.81
CA GLY A 84 0.70 15.81 -4.37
C GLY A 84 2.09 16.17 -3.84
N ILE A 85 3.12 15.38 -4.17
CA ILE A 85 4.49 15.63 -3.68
C ILE A 85 5.12 16.84 -4.36
N VAL A 86 5.03 16.93 -5.69
CA VAL A 86 5.58 18.08 -6.43
C VAL A 86 4.86 19.36 -6.02
N GLY A 87 3.53 19.32 -5.89
CA GLY A 87 2.74 20.45 -5.39
C GLY A 87 3.16 20.87 -3.98
N ALA A 88 3.43 19.92 -3.08
CA ALA A 88 3.92 20.20 -1.73
C ALA A 88 5.33 20.83 -1.73
N ILE A 89 6.23 20.38 -2.62
CA ILE A 89 7.55 20.99 -2.78
C ILE A 89 7.42 22.44 -3.25
N LEU A 90 6.59 22.71 -4.26
CA LEU A 90 6.34 24.08 -4.74
C LEU A 90 5.71 24.96 -3.65
N ALA A 91 4.78 24.41 -2.87
CA ALA A 91 4.16 25.11 -1.74
C ALA A 91 5.17 25.42 -0.63
N LEU A 92 6.10 24.51 -0.31
CA LEU A 92 7.20 24.80 0.63
C LEU A 92 8.09 25.93 0.13
N LEU A 93 8.48 25.90 -1.15
CA LEU A 93 9.29 26.96 -1.75
C LEU A 93 8.54 28.31 -1.76
N HIS A 94 7.24 28.30 -2.06
CA HIS A 94 6.37 29.48 -2.00
C HIS A 94 6.42 30.18 -0.64
N THR A 95 6.52 29.44 0.46
CA THR A 95 6.60 30.05 1.81
C THR A 95 7.83 30.92 2.01
N GLY A 96 8.91 30.73 1.23
CA GLY A 96 10.19 31.37 1.45
C GLY A 96 10.75 31.13 2.86
N HIS A 97 10.33 30.05 3.52
CA HIS A 97 10.61 29.73 4.92
C HIS A 97 10.13 30.81 5.90
N LYS A 98 9.05 31.53 5.56
CA LYS A 98 8.42 32.54 6.43
C LYS A 98 7.14 32.00 7.07
N PHE A 99 7.25 31.57 8.33
CA PHE A 99 6.13 31.06 9.13
C PHE A 99 5.66 32.07 10.20
N GLN A 100 5.10 33.20 9.79
CA GLN A 100 4.60 34.23 10.73
C GLN A 100 3.08 34.18 10.94
N SER A 101 2.34 33.48 10.08
CA SER A 101 0.88 33.34 10.21
C SER A 101 0.54 31.96 10.79
N PRO A 102 -0.32 31.88 11.81
CA PRO A 102 -0.85 30.62 12.32
C PRO A 102 -1.49 29.77 11.22
N LEU A 103 -2.20 30.40 10.29
CA LEU A 103 -2.81 29.73 9.14
C LEU A 103 -1.77 29.06 8.25
N GLY A 104 -0.67 29.77 7.93
CA GLY A 104 0.41 29.23 7.10
C GLY A 104 1.11 28.06 7.78
N MET A 105 1.38 28.16 9.09
CA MET A 105 1.97 27.07 9.88
C MET A 105 1.08 25.83 9.89
N LEU A 106 -0.21 25.99 10.18
CA LEU A 106 -1.17 24.89 10.18
C LEU A 106 -1.33 24.27 8.79
N LEU A 107 -1.38 25.09 7.73
CA LEU A 107 -1.49 24.61 6.36
C LEU A 107 -0.26 23.80 5.96
N THR A 108 0.95 24.28 6.25
CA THR A 108 2.19 23.55 5.97
C THR A 108 2.27 22.26 6.80
N ALA A 109 1.93 22.29 8.09
CA ALA A 109 1.90 21.09 8.93
C ALA A 109 0.89 20.05 8.40
N ALA A 110 -0.32 20.48 8.05
CA ALA A 110 -1.34 19.62 7.48
C ALA A 110 -0.89 19.03 6.13
N MET A 111 -0.27 19.82 5.26
CA MET A 111 0.31 19.35 4.00
C MET A 111 1.37 18.26 4.22
N MET A 112 2.34 18.51 5.11
CA MET A 112 3.39 17.54 5.44
C MET A 112 2.79 16.25 5.99
N LEU A 113 1.78 16.37 6.85
CA LEU A 113 1.05 15.23 7.40
C LEU A 113 0.32 14.44 6.30
N VAL A 114 -0.41 15.10 5.40
CA VAL A 114 -1.09 14.44 4.27
C VAL A 114 -0.09 13.68 3.41
N VAL A 115 1.01 14.33 2.99
CA VAL A 115 1.99 13.69 2.11
C VAL A 115 2.68 12.51 2.79
N PHE A 116 3.11 12.67 4.04
CA PHE A 116 3.75 11.59 4.81
C PHE A 116 2.80 10.41 5.00
N THR A 117 1.54 10.68 5.34
CA THR A 117 0.56 9.63 5.64
C THR A 117 0.10 8.91 4.39
N GLY A 118 0.07 9.62 3.25
CA GLY A 118 -0.12 9.03 1.93
C GLY A 118 1.04 8.13 1.52
N TYR A 119 2.28 8.54 1.79
CA TYR A 119 3.48 7.72 1.54
C TYR A 119 3.45 6.41 2.35
N VAL A 120 3.20 6.49 3.67
CA VAL A 120 3.05 5.31 4.53
C VAL A 120 1.91 4.41 4.04
N GLY A 121 0.75 5.00 3.73
CA GLY A 121 -0.40 4.29 3.14
C GLY A 121 -0.03 3.49 1.89
N ARG A 122 0.69 4.14 0.97
CA ARG A 122 1.03 3.57 -0.34
C ARG A 122 2.13 2.52 -0.28
N TYR A 123 3.12 2.63 0.61
CA TYR A 123 4.26 1.71 0.60
C TYR A 123 4.21 0.68 1.72
N LEU A 124 3.91 1.08 2.95
CA LEU A 124 3.89 0.16 4.08
C LEU A 124 2.69 -0.79 3.99
N PHE A 125 1.47 -0.25 3.95
CA PHE A 125 0.26 -1.07 3.95
C PHE A 125 0.10 -1.90 2.67
N ASN A 126 0.55 -1.39 1.52
CA ASN A 126 0.52 -2.16 0.28
C ASN A 126 1.57 -3.29 0.27
N ALA A 127 2.76 -3.08 0.84
CA ALA A 127 3.77 -4.13 0.97
C ALA A 127 3.25 -5.28 1.84
N VAL A 128 2.70 -4.96 3.02
CA VAL A 128 2.09 -5.95 3.91
C VAL A 128 0.92 -6.68 3.22
N ALA A 129 0.08 -5.96 2.49
CA ALA A 129 -1.02 -6.56 1.74
C ALA A 129 -0.54 -7.48 0.60
N GLN A 130 0.62 -7.18 0.00
CA GLN A 130 1.22 -8.01 -1.05
C GLN A 130 1.85 -9.26 -0.46
N GLU A 131 2.66 -9.13 0.58
CA GLU A 131 3.27 -10.27 1.29
C GLU A 131 2.20 -11.27 1.75
N LEU A 132 1.07 -10.76 2.25
CA LEU A 132 -0.03 -11.63 2.65
C LEU A 132 -0.68 -12.36 1.46
N ARG A 133 -0.84 -11.69 0.31
CA ARG A 133 -1.35 -12.36 -0.90
C ARG A 133 -0.40 -13.48 -1.32
N GLU A 134 0.90 -13.22 -1.31
CA GLU A 134 1.94 -14.21 -1.63
C GLU A 134 1.88 -15.40 -0.65
N LYS A 135 1.73 -15.15 0.66
CA LYS A 135 1.54 -16.22 1.66
C LYS A 135 0.28 -17.05 1.42
N ARG A 136 -0.84 -16.42 1.06
CA ARG A 136 -2.09 -17.13 0.73
C ARG A 136 -1.97 -17.98 -0.53
N GLU A 137 -1.27 -17.47 -1.54
CA GLU A 137 -0.97 -18.21 -2.76
C GLU A 137 0.00 -19.38 -2.51
N ALA A 138 0.97 -19.21 -1.60
CA ALA A 138 1.85 -20.29 -1.18
C ALA A 138 1.07 -21.39 -0.44
N LEU A 139 0.19 -20.99 0.48
CA LEU A 139 -0.68 -21.90 1.21
C LEU A 139 -1.60 -22.69 0.28
N SER A 140 -2.23 -22.04 -0.71
CA SER A 140 -3.11 -22.75 -1.66
C SER A 140 -2.35 -23.75 -2.53
N LYS A 141 -1.12 -23.43 -2.94
CA LYS A 141 -0.23 -24.38 -3.63
C LYS A 141 0.12 -25.57 -2.74
N LEU A 142 0.38 -25.33 -1.46
CA LEU A 142 0.76 -26.37 -0.51
C LEU A 142 -0.41 -27.31 -0.20
N GLN A 143 -1.62 -26.75 -0.05
CA GLN A 143 -2.87 -27.51 0.04
C GLN A 143 -3.07 -28.41 -1.18
N ALA A 144 -2.93 -27.88 -2.40
CA ALA A 144 -3.06 -28.69 -3.61
C ALA A 144 -2.04 -29.83 -3.70
N GLN A 145 -0.80 -29.61 -3.22
CA GLN A 145 0.22 -30.67 -3.14
C GLN A 145 -0.11 -31.72 -2.08
N TYR A 146 -0.59 -31.28 -0.91
CA TYR A 146 -1.02 -32.18 0.16
C TYR A 146 -2.17 -33.07 -0.31
N ASP A 147 -3.19 -32.49 -0.94
CA ASP A 147 -4.34 -33.22 -1.47
C ASP A 147 -3.89 -34.28 -2.48
N ALA A 148 -2.98 -33.93 -3.40
CA ALA A 148 -2.42 -34.88 -4.36
C ALA A 148 -1.69 -36.05 -3.69
N VAL A 149 -0.89 -35.77 -2.64
CA VAL A 149 -0.18 -36.81 -1.86
C VAL A 149 -1.15 -37.66 -1.04
N SER A 150 -2.21 -37.08 -0.46
CA SER A 150 -3.22 -37.83 0.27
C SER A 150 -4.02 -38.78 -0.62
N ILE A 151 -4.31 -38.37 -1.87
CA ILE A 151 -4.96 -39.22 -2.86
C ILE A 151 -4.04 -40.36 -3.29
N ASP A 152 -2.75 -40.10 -3.48
CA ASP A 152 -1.75 -41.12 -3.79
C ASP A 152 -1.59 -42.12 -2.63
N LEU A 153 -1.55 -41.65 -1.38
CA LEU A 153 -1.61 -42.49 -0.18
C LEU A 153 -2.88 -43.34 -0.15
N GLY A 154 -4.06 -42.75 -0.40
CA GLY A 154 -5.34 -43.47 -0.46
C GLY A 154 -5.42 -44.50 -1.59
N ARG A 155 -4.80 -44.22 -2.75
CA ARG A 155 -4.69 -45.16 -3.88
C ARG A 155 -3.70 -46.28 -3.62
N ARG A 156 -2.56 -45.99 -2.99
CA ARG A 156 -1.57 -47.01 -2.58
C ARG A 156 -2.08 -47.85 -1.41
N ALA A 157 -2.98 -47.30 -0.61
CA ALA A 157 -3.72 -48.03 0.41
C ALA A 157 -4.88 -48.87 -0.16
N ALA A 158 -5.16 -48.86 -1.48
CA ALA A 158 -6.37 -49.48 -2.04
C ALA A 158 -6.30 -51.03 -2.14
N PRO A 159 -7.44 -51.68 -2.43
CA PRO A 159 -8.29 -52.44 -1.52
C PRO A 159 -7.91 -53.92 -1.40
N GLY A 160 -6.63 -54.29 -1.59
CA GLY A 160 -6.21 -55.71 -1.60
C GLY A 160 -6.40 -56.43 -0.25
N VAL A 161 -6.60 -55.66 0.81
CA VAL A 161 -6.75 -56.17 2.18
C VAL A 161 -8.20 -56.04 2.66
N ALA A 162 -9.00 -55.13 2.10
CA ALA A 162 -10.37 -54.85 2.57
C ALA A 162 -11.39 -55.92 2.14
N THR A 163 -11.17 -56.61 1.02
CA THR A 163 -12.01 -57.72 0.55
C THR A 163 -11.44 -59.11 0.87
N ALA A 164 -10.22 -59.16 1.41
CA ALA A 164 -9.53 -60.39 1.75
C ALA A 164 -9.80 -60.76 3.22
N GLY A 165 -10.44 -61.92 3.43
CA GLY A 165 -10.68 -62.46 4.77
C GLY A 165 -9.40 -62.52 5.60
N LEU A 166 -9.54 -62.49 6.93
CA LEU A 166 -8.46 -62.43 7.93
C LEU A 166 -7.26 -63.35 7.60
N THR A 167 -7.53 -64.53 7.04
CA THR A 167 -6.55 -65.54 6.63
C THR A 167 -5.67 -65.10 5.45
N SER A 168 -6.24 -64.46 4.43
CA SER A 168 -5.49 -63.95 3.28
C SER A 168 -4.56 -62.79 3.69
N ARG A 169 -4.95 -62.01 4.71
CA ARG A 169 -4.10 -60.95 5.29
C ARG A 169 -2.88 -61.52 6.01
N LEU A 170 -3.07 -62.58 6.79
CA LEU A 170 -2.00 -63.24 7.54
C LEU A 170 -1.00 -63.94 6.60
N VAL A 171 -1.48 -64.57 5.54
CA VAL A 171 -0.62 -65.24 4.55
C VAL A 171 0.13 -64.21 3.69
N ALA A 172 -0.53 -63.14 3.23
CA ALA A 172 0.14 -62.09 2.47
C ALA A 172 1.25 -61.40 3.29
N GLY A 173 1.05 -61.21 4.59
CA GLY A 173 2.06 -60.66 5.50
C GLY A 173 3.27 -61.56 5.75
N PHE A 174 3.18 -62.85 5.44
CA PHE A 174 4.28 -63.81 5.56
C PHE A 174 5.16 -63.89 4.30
N PHE A 175 4.58 -63.63 3.12
CA PHE A 175 5.25 -63.86 1.82
C PHE A 175 5.68 -62.57 1.08
N LEU A 176 5.17 -61.38 1.46
CA LEU A 176 5.63 -60.10 0.91
C LEU A 176 6.67 -59.47 1.85
N PRO A 177 7.86 -59.06 1.36
CA PRO A 177 8.82 -58.34 2.19
C PRO A 177 8.20 -56.99 2.62
N SER A 178 7.88 -56.85 3.91
CA SER A 178 7.30 -55.63 4.49
C SER A 178 8.14 -54.39 4.19
N ALA A 179 9.48 -54.56 4.12
CA ALA A 179 10.45 -53.51 3.88
C ALA A 179 10.26 -52.73 2.56
N ALA A 180 9.70 -53.34 1.51
CA ALA A 180 9.48 -52.68 0.21
C ALA A 180 8.21 -51.80 0.18
N LEU A 181 7.20 -52.15 0.99
CA LEU A 181 5.95 -51.39 1.16
C LEU A 181 6.08 -50.36 2.29
N GLU A 182 6.83 -50.67 3.35
CA GLU A 182 7.14 -49.78 4.47
C GLU A 182 7.98 -48.58 4.02
N GLY A 183 9.06 -48.79 3.25
CA GLY A 183 9.96 -47.69 2.86
C GLY A 183 9.32 -46.63 1.94
N ILE A 184 8.38 -47.01 1.08
CA ILE A 184 7.71 -46.10 0.15
C ILE A 184 6.49 -45.42 0.80
N GLY A 185 5.74 -46.15 1.62
CA GLY A 185 4.64 -45.63 2.42
C GLY A 185 5.13 -44.60 3.45
N ASP A 186 6.24 -44.90 4.12
CA ASP A 186 6.85 -44.04 5.13
C ASP A 186 7.43 -42.75 4.51
N ALA A 187 8.09 -42.84 3.34
CA ALA A 187 8.57 -41.65 2.63
C ALA A 187 7.42 -40.73 2.16
N THR A 188 6.29 -41.31 1.74
CA THR A 188 5.12 -40.56 1.26
C THR A 188 4.32 -39.96 2.44
N ALA A 189 4.18 -40.70 3.54
CA ALA A 189 3.60 -40.22 4.78
C ALA A 189 4.44 -39.11 5.43
N ALA A 190 5.76 -39.26 5.47
CA ALA A 190 6.69 -38.22 5.91
C ALA A 190 6.60 -36.95 5.05
N ARG A 191 6.33 -37.09 3.74
CA ARG A 191 6.08 -35.94 2.86
C ARG A 191 4.76 -35.24 3.20
N ALA A 192 3.69 -35.98 3.47
CA ALA A 192 2.40 -35.41 3.89
C ALA A 192 2.52 -34.65 5.22
N LEU A 193 3.25 -35.21 6.20
CA LEU A 193 3.53 -34.55 7.47
C LEU A 193 4.28 -33.23 7.30
N ARG A 194 5.35 -33.22 6.48
CA ARG A 194 6.10 -31.98 6.18
C ARG A 194 5.24 -30.90 5.50
N LEU A 195 4.35 -31.31 4.59
CA LEU A 195 3.42 -30.39 3.94
C LEU A 195 2.40 -29.82 4.95
N ALA A 196 1.86 -30.67 5.83
CA ALA A 196 0.94 -30.25 6.89
C ALA A 196 1.61 -29.29 7.89
N GLU A 197 2.86 -29.55 8.27
CA GLU A 197 3.65 -28.67 9.14
C GLU A 197 3.88 -27.30 8.48
N ALA A 198 4.35 -27.28 7.23
CA ALA A 198 4.54 -26.04 6.48
C ALA A 198 3.22 -25.28 6.21
N MET A 199 2.10 -25.99 6.06
CA MET A 199 0.76 -25.37 6.00
C MET A 199 0.39 -24.72 7.33
N ALA A 200 0.58 -25.41 8.45
CA ALA A 200 0.27 -24.91 9.79
C ALA A 200 1.09 -23.64 10.12
N ASP A 201 2.37 -23.61 9.76
CA ASP A 201 3.23 -22.42 9.91
C ASP A 201 2.72 -21.23 9.09
N LEU A 202 2.33 -21.47 7.83
CA LEU A 202 1.77 -20.44 6.96
C LEU A 202 0.43 -19.93 7.49
N GLU A 203 -0.48 -20.82 7.90
CA GLU A 203 -1.77 -20.45 8.51
C GLU A 203 -1.58 -19.61 9.77
N TYR A 204 -0.65 -20.03 10.63
CA TYR A 204 -0.30 -19.28 11.83
C TYR A 204 0.19 -17.87 11.49
N SER A 205 1.07 -17.74 10.48
CA SER A 205 1.57 -16.44 10.02
C SER A 205 0.50 -15.55 9.38
N ILE A 206 -0.53 -16.13 8.76
CA ILE A 206 -1.63 -15.42 8.10
C ILE A 206 -2.66 -14.89 9.12
N LYS A 207 -2.78 -15.53 10.29
CA LYS A 207 -3.80 -15.24 11.32
C LYS A 207 -3.85 -13.77 11.75
N MET A 208 -2.76 -13.02 11.64
CA MET A 208 -2.70 -11.59 11.97
C MET A 208 -3.41 -10.66 10.95
N HIS A 209 -3.98 -11.19 9.87
CA HIS A 209 -4.53 -10.39 8.77
C HIS A 209 -5.64 -9.41 9.16
N ASP A 210 -6.59 -9.80 10.02
CA ASP A 210 -7.77 -8.98 10.30
C ASP A 210 -7.42 -7.67 10.98
N VAL A 211 -6.38 -7.68 11.81
CA VAL A 211 -5.81 -6.49 12.44
C VAL A 211 -5.27 -5.55 11.36
N PHE A 212 -4.50 -6.07 10.39
CA PHE A 212 -3.94 -5.27 9.30
C PHE A 212 -5.01 -4.70 8.37
N LYS A 213 -6.03 -5.48 8.01
CA LYS A 213 -7.13 -5.02 7.17
C LYS A 213 -7.88 -3.88 7.83
N THR A 214 -8.15 -4.03 9.13
CA THR A 214 -8.85 -3.02 9.92
C THR A 214 -7.99 -1.77 10.10
N ALA A 215 -6.70 -1.92 10.41
CA ALA A 215 -5.75 -0.82 10.52
C ALA A 215 -5.62 -0.05 9.20
N SER A 216 -5.48 -0.75 8.06
CA SER A 216 -5.39 -0.14 6.72
C SER A 216 -6.66 0.66 6.36
N SER A 217 -7.84 0.11 6.67
CA SER A 217 -9.11 0.82 6.44
C SER A 217 -9.24 2.08 7.31
N ARG A 218 -8.89 1.99 8.60
CA ARG A 218 -8.87 3.15 9.50
C ARG A 218 -7.84 4.20 9.06
N TRP A 219 -6.65 3.76 8.65
CA TRP A 219 -5.59 4.62 8.13
C TRP A 219 -6.05 5.43 6.92
N LEU A 220 -6.70 4.76 5.97
CA LEU A 220 -7.26 5.42 4.79
C LEU A 220 -8.28 6.49 5.20
N LYS A 221 -9.23 6.16 6.08
CA LYS A 221 -10.23 7.12 6.59
C LYS A 221 -9.57 8.33 7.23
N TRP A 222 -8.54 8.11 8.05
CA TRP A 222 -7.82 9.18 8.72
C TRP A 222 -7.04 10.06 7.72
N HIS A 223 -6.33 9.47 6.76
CA HIS A 223 -5.65 10.21 5.69
C HIS A 223 -6.64 11.10 4.90
N ILE A 224 -7.84 10.56 4.58
CA ILE A 224 -8.89 11.33 3.91
C ILE A 224 -9.36 12.50 4.79
N ALA A 225 -9.61 12.26 6.09
CA ALA A 225 -10.06 13.28 7.01
C ALA A 225 -9.03 14.43 7.13
N VAL A 226 -7.75 14.09 7.30
CA VAL A 226 -6.66 15.08 7.31
C VAL A 226 -6.56 15.82 5.96
N SER A 227 -6.77 15.13 4.84
CA SER A 227 -6.78 15.76 3.52
C SER A 227 -7.90 16.78 3.37
N ILE A 228 -9.11 16.49 3.89
CA ILE A 228 -10.22 17.44 3.88
C ILE A 228 -9.85 18.70 4.68
N VAL A 229 -9.28 18.53 5.88
CA VAL A 229 -8.81 19.66 6.71
C VAL A 229 -7.76 20.48 5.95
N PHE A 230 -6.80 19.83 5.30
CA PHE A 230 -5.80 20.49 4.47
C PHE A 230 -6.44 21.33 3.36
N PHE A 231 -7.41 20.80 2.61
CA PHE A 231 -8.08 21.55 1.54
C PHE A 231 -8.94 22.71 2.05
N VAL A 232 -9.56 22.57 3.22
CA VAL A 232 -10.29 23.67 3.86
C VAL A 232 -9.32 24.80 4.22
N LEU A 233 -8.19 24.47 4.86
CA LEU A 233 -7.15 25.45 5.19
C LEU A 233 -6.56 26.11 3.93
N LEU A 234 -6.35 25.34 2.86
CA LEU A 234 -5.88 25.85 1.58
C LEU A 234 -6.88 26.84 0.98
N GLY A 235 -8.17 26.52 1.01
CA GLY A 235 -9.23 27.41 0.54
C GLY A 235 -9.26 28.73 1.32
N ILE A 236 -9.18 28.66 2.65
CA ILE A 236 -9.08 29.85 3.52
C ILE A 236 -7.82 30.67 3.21
N HIS A 237 -6.69 30.00 2.96
CA HIS A 237 -5.42 30.67 2.63
C HIS A 237 -5.49 31.42 1.29
N VAL A 238 -6.03 30.77 0.26
CA VAL A 238 -6.24 31.40 -1.05
C VAL A 238 -7.22 32.57 -0.92
N TRP A 239 -8.34 32.38 -0.22
CA TRP A 239 -9.32 33.44 0.04
C TRP A 239 -8.70 34.63 0.75
N ALA A 240 -7.94 34.41 1.83
CA ALA A 240 -7.26 35.49 2.55
C ALA A 240 -6.26 36.24 1.65
N GLY A 241 -5.53 35.53 0.80
CA GLY A 241 -4.63 36.14 -0.18
C GLY A 241 -5.34 37.02 -1.22
N LEU A 242 -6.56 36.64 -1.63
CA LEU A 242 -7.39 37.44 -2.53
C LEU A 242 -8.02 38.64 -1.80
N PHE A 243 -8.58 38.41 -0.61
CA PHE A 243 -9.34 39.41 0.17
C PHE A 243 -8.45 40.55 0.68
N TYR A 244 -7.27 40.25 1.23
CA TYR A 244 -6.32 41.26 1.70
C TYR A 244 -5.48 41.87 0.58
N GLY A 245 -5.82 41.59 -0.68
CA GLY A 245 -5.10 42.04 -1.86
C GLY A 245 -3.89 41.17 -2.18
N LEU A 246 -3.77 40.75 -3.43
CA LEU A 246 -2.54 40.15 -3.95
C LEU A 246 -1.45 41.21 -3.85
N ARG A 247 -0.61 41.10 -2.80
CA ARG A 247 0.56 41.95 -2.49
C ARG A 247 1.60 42.10 -3.62
N TRP A 248 1.33 41.54 -4.80
CA TRP A 248 2.21 41.38 -5.94
C TRP A 248 1.96 42.53 -6.95
N PHE A 249 0.79 43.18 -6.86
CA PHE A 249 0.43 44.34 -7.70
C PHE A 249 0.96 45.67 -7.17
N HIS A 250 1.47 45.71 -5.93
CA HIS A 250 2.13 46.88 -5.36
C HIS A 250 3.50 46.47 -4.79
N PRO A 251 4.60 46.74 -5.50
CA PRO A 251 5.96 46.46 -5.05
C PRO A 251 6.39 47.29 -3.84
#